data_AF-A0A6I8PV39-F1
#
_entry.id   AF-A0A6I8PV39-F1
#
_cell.length_a   1.000
_cell.length_b   1.000
_cell.length_c   1.000
_cell.angle_alpha   90.00
_cell.angle_beta   90.00
_cell.angle_gamma   90.00
#
_symmetry.space_group_name_H-M   'P 1'
#
loop_
_entity.id
_entity.type
_entity.pdbx_description
1 polymer ?
#
loop_
_entity_poly.entity_id
_entity_poly.type
_entity_poly.pdbx_seq_one_letter_code
_entity_poly.pdbx_strand_id
1 'polypeptide(L)'
;MSGRAGRRGQDVLGNVFFFTIPLPKVKRLMKSDVPHLKGQFPLSISLVLRLMLLAAKADDKENASAKALSVLKHSLMAFKKPSETKMLKLYFLFCIHFLIHEGYLDQHCNPLDFTGLVTHLHYHEPSNFVFVSFLENGLFHRLCQRNTKGSNRFPQSVMETLVLVLANLFGRSYLLPSMLELKGTFKQSKVFLEGLPDDFAAALEDYNSKISAVFGQYLLAVSHLANYEQEYKLPLSQINFSGEECEDSELVNHLMNCTKRRSAITPFACLSGNTDHDLTFAAHLDSILLQTSHVSEKHIPRLHLENTDACGRKLLLNAYALDFFKHSSIDALETDNGFHKGDAFYKLRDFSLCIATIRVSLKEMCEDEDDPVVLAFEQLNTLYREKLETAYPRRRIFYA
;
A
#
# COMPACT_ATOMS: atom_id res chain seq x y z
N MET A 1 12.43 4.26 -24.57
CA MET A 1 13.88 4.33 -24.30
C MET A 1 14.70 4.36 -25.59
N SER A 2 14.52 3.42 -26.52
CA SER A 2 15.23 3.40 -27.83
C SER A 2 15.06 4.68 -28.66
N GLY A 3 13.89 5.33 -28.61
CA GLY A 3 13.65 6.61 -29.30
C GLY A 3 14.48 7.80 -28.82
N ARG A 4 15.29 7.63 -27.75
CA ARG A 4 16.29 8.63 -27.32
C ARG A 4 17.69 8.37 -27.89
N ALA A 5 17.91 7.24 -28.58
CA ALA A 5 19.19 6.94 -29.20
C ALA A 5 19.36 7.74 -30.49
N GLY A 6 20.40 8.57 -30.56
CA GLY A 6 20.71 9.45 -31.68
C GLY A 6 20.33 10.90 -31.42
N ARG A 7 21.34 11.78 -31.42
CA ARG A 7 21.15 13.23 -31.26
C ARG A 7 20.83 13.86 -32.60
N ARG A 8 19.66 14.51 -32.68
CA ARG A 8 19.20 15.19 -33.88
C ARG A 8 20.22 16.23 -34.34
N GLY A 9 20.70 16.09 -35.58
CA GLY A 9 21.66 17.01 -36.21
C GLY A 9 23.13 16.77 -35.87
N GLN A 10 23.46 15.77 -35.05
CA GLN A 10 24.85 15.41 -34.71
C GLN A 10 25.17 13.96 -35.10
N ASP A 11 24.31 13.02 -34.73
CA ASP A 11 24.55 11.60 -34.99
C ASP A 11 23.79 11.15 -36.24
N VAL A 12 24.46 10.40 -37.14
CA VAL A 12 23.85 9.83 -38.35
C VAL A 12 22.98 8.62 -38.03
N LEU A 13 23.34 7.87 -36.97
CA LEU A 13 22.66 6.66 -36.52
C LEU A 13 22.57 6.64 -34.99
N GLY A 14 21.48 6.09 -34.45
CA GLY A 14 21.32 5.82 -33.03
C GLY A 14 21.54 4.35 -32.71
N ASN A 15 22.54 4.02 -31.89
CA ASN A 15 22.84 2.64 -31.53
C ASN A 15 22.03 2.21 -30.29
N VAL A 16 21.36 1.06 -30.39
CA VAL A 16 20.57 0.47 -29.29
C VAL A 16 21.07 -0.94 -29.03
N PHE A 17 21.49 -1.20 -27.79
CA PHE A 17 22.01 -2.49 -27.36
C PHE A 17 21.03 -3.15 -26.39
N PHE A 18 20.71 -4.42 -26.62
CA PHE A 18 19.92 -5.23 -25.71
C PHE A 18 20.85 -6.20 -24.97
N PHE A 19 21.01 -6.00 -23.66
CA PHE A 19 21.81 -6.89 -22.82
C PHE A 19 20.92 -7.96 -22.21
N THR A 20 21.35 -9.22 -22.32
CA THR A 20 20.73 -10.35 -21.60
C THR A 20 19.24 -10.58 -21.92
N ILE A 21 18.74 -10.05 -23.04
CA ILE A 21 17.36 -10.24 -23.51
C ILE A 21 17.33 -11.32 -24.58
N PRO A 22 16.49 -12.37 -24.45
CA PRO A 22 16.36 -13.41 -25.48
C PRO A 22 15.93 -12.86 -26.84
N LEU A 23 16.51 -13.39 -27.92
CA LEU A 23 16.24 -12.94 -29.29
C LEU A 23 14.74 -12.91 -29.67
N PRO A 24 13.89 -13.88 -29.27
CA PRO A 24 12.44 -13.80 -29.54
C PRO A 24 11.79 -12.56 -28.91
N LYS A 25 12.19 -12.21 -27.69
CA LYS A 25 11.70 -11.02 -26.98
C LYS A 25 12.21 -9.74 -27.63
N VAL A 26 13.46 -9.70 -28.09
CA VAL A 26 14.01 -8.58 -28.87
C VAL A 26 13.21 -8.37 -30.17
N LYS A 27 12.97 -9.45 -30.93
CA LYS A 27 12.15 -9.39 -32.15
C LYS A 27 10.75 -8.84 -31.88
N ARG A 28 10.13 -9.25 -30.77
CA ARG A 28 8.83 -8.72 -30.33
C ARG A 28 8.92 -7.24 -29.97
N LEU A 29 9.90 -6.82 -29.17
CA LEU A 29 10.08 -5.42 -28.75
C LEU A 29 10.35 -4.47 -29.93
N MET A 30 11.05 -4.94 -30.95
CA MET A 30 11.34 -4.14 -32.15
C MET A 30 10.13 -3.97 -33.07
N LYS A 31 9.21 -4.94 -33.07
CA LYS A 31 8.05 -4.97 -33.99
C LYS A 31 6.72 -4.63 -33.32
N SER A 32 6.66 -4.61 -31.99
CA SER A 32 5.43 -4.39 -31.25
C SER A 32 4.93 -2.96 -31.42
N ASP A 33 3.62 -2.83 -31.61
CA ASP A 33 2.96 -1.54 -31.58
C ASP A 33 3.10 -0.87 -30.21
N VAL A 34 2.99 0.46 -30.22
CA VAL A 34 2.92 1.25 -28.99
C VAL A 34 1.67 0.81 -28.20
N PRO A 35 1.79 0.45 -26.92
CA PRO A 35 0.65 0.02 -26.13
C PRO A 35 -0.40 1.12 -26.09
N HIS A 36 -1.68 0.74 -26.22
CA HIS A 36 -2.79 1.67 -26.06
C HIS A 36 -2.78 2.31 -24.67
N LEU A 37 -3.05 3.62 -24.61
CA LEU A 37 -3.32 4.33 -23.37
C LEU A 37 -4.59 3.76 -22.74
N LYS A 38 -4.42 3.07 -21.61
CA LYS A 38 -5.52 2.53 -20.80
C LYS A 38 -5.60 3.32 -19.50
N GLY A 39 -6.82 3.62 -19.06
CA GLY A 39 -7.03 4.17 -17.72
C GLY A 39 -6.67 3.16 -16.64
N GLN A 40 -5.97 3.63 -15.61
CA GLN A 40 -5.73 2.87 -14.38
C GLN A 40 -6.93 3.02 -13.43
N PHE A 41 -7.06 2.09 -12.49
CA PHE A 41 -8.00 2.19 -11.38
C PHE A 41 -7.83 3.53 -10.64
N PRO A 42 -8.87 4.38 -10.59
CA PRO A 42 -8.73 5.78 -10.19
C PRO A 42 -8.97 6.03 -8.70
N LEU A 43 -9.46 5.04 -7.94
CA LEU A 43 -9.87 5.21 -6.55
C LEU A 43 -8.88 4.58 -5.58
N SER A 44 -8.62 5.27 -4.47
CA SER A 44 -8.03 4.71 -3.25
C SER A 44 -8.91 5.12 -2.08
N ILE A 45 -8.78 4.44 -0.94
CA ILE A 45 -9.60 4.76 0.23
C ILE A 45 -9.25 6.16 0.75
N SER A 46 -7.97 6.50 0.77
CA SER A 46 -7.51 7.84 1.17
C SER A 46 -7.98 8.92 0.20
N LEU A 47 -8.10 8.62 -1.11
CA LEU A 47 -8.69 9.57 -2.07
C LEU A 47 -10.17 9.82 -1.76
N VAL A 48 -10.94 8.76 -1.49
CA VAL A 48 -12.36 8.90 -1.12
C VAL A 48 -12.51 9.72 0.16
N LEU A 49 -11.71 9.44 1.19
CA LEU A 49 -11.70 10.21 2.45
C LEU A 49 -11.40 11.69 2.20
N ARG A 50 -10.42 12.00 1.34
CA ARG A 50 -10.07 13.38 0.96
C ARG A 50 -11.18 14.09 0.21
N LEU A 51 -11.92 13.38 -0.65
CA LEU A 51 -13.07 13.94 -1.35
C LEU A 51 -14.22 14.23 -0.37
N MET A 52 -14.44 13.36 0.62
CA MET A 52 -15.43 13.60 1.68
C MET A 52 -15.02 14.79 2.55
N LEU A 53 -13.74 14.89 2.91
CA LEU A 53 -13.20 16.03 3.64
C LEU A 53 -13.39 17.35 2.88
N LEU A 54 -13.10 17.36 1.57
CA LEU A 54 -13.32 18.52 0.71
C LEU A 54 -14.81 18.92 0.67
N ALA A 55 -15.71 17.95 0.50
CA ALA A 55 -17.14 18.20 0.46
C ALA A 55 -17.70 18.71 1.80
N ALA A 56 -17.14 18.25 2.93
CA ALA A 56 -17.60 18.63 4.26
C ALA A 56 -17.06 19.99 4.73
N LYS A 57 -15.77 20.27 4.49
CA LYS A 57 -15.06 21.45 5.04
C LYS A 57 -14.95 22.65 4.10
N ALA A 58 -15.32 22.53 2.83
CA ALA A 58 -15.26 23.67 1.92
C ALA A 58 -16.29 24.75 2.28
N ASP A 59 -15.91 26.01 2.12
CA ASP A 59 -16.79 27.17 2.30
C ASP A 59 -18.00 27.10 1.34
N ASP A 60 -17.73 26.74 0.08
CA ASP A 60 -18.73 26.49 -0.96
C ASP A 60 -18.94 24.99 -1.14
N LYS A 61 -19.88 24.44 -0.37
CA LYS A 61 -20.22 23.01 -0.35
C LYS A 61 -20.77 22.51 -1.70
N GLU A 62 -21.54 23.32 -2.41
CA GLU A 62 -22.12 22.92 -3.70
C GLU A 62 -21.03 22.72 -4.74
N ASN A 63 -20.13 23.69 -4.88
CA ASN A 63 -19.00 23.59 -5.81
C ASN A 63 -18.04 22.46 -5.42
N ALA A 64 -17.77 22.28 -4.13
CA ALA A 64 -16.93 21.19 -3.64
C ALA A 64 -17.52 19.81 -3.98
N SER A 65 -18.82 19.63 -3.75
CA SER A 65 -19.53 18.39 -4.10
C SER A 65 -19.51 18.13 -5.62
N ALA A 66 -19.71 19.17 -6.44
CA ALA A 66 -19.66 19.07 -7.89
C ALA A 66 -18.27 18.64 -8.38
N LYS A 67 -17.20 19.21 -7.81
CA LYS A 67 -15.81 18.84 -8.10
C LYS A 67 -15.52 17.39 -7.69
N ALA A 68 -15.93 16.98 -6.50
CA ALA A 68 -15.76 15.61 -6.03
C ALA A 68 -16.48 14.61 -6.96
N LEU A 69 -17.73 14.90 -7.32
CA LEU A 69 -18.49 14.09 -8.29
C LEU A 69 -17.84 14.05 -9.67
N SER A 70 -17.26 15.15 -10.14
CA SER A 70 -16.54 15.21 -11.41
C SER A 70 -15.35 14.25 -11.43
N VAL A 71 -14.55 14.22 -10.35
CA VAL A 71 -13.41 13.29 -10.21
C VAL A 71 -13.88 11.83 -10.25
N LEU A 72 -14.97 11.51 -9.55
CA LEU A 72 -15.52 10.16 -9.49
C LEU A 72 -16.16 9.70 -10.81
N LYS A 73 -16.79 10.61 -11.56
CA LYS A 73 -17.54 10.28 -12.80
C LYS A 73 -16.66 10.20 -14.04
N HIS A 74 -15.62 11.03 -14.15
CA HIS A 74 -14.88 11.22 -15.41
C HIS A 74 -13.53 10.50 -15.42
N SER A 75 -13.48 9.26 -14.94
CA SER A 75 -12.25 8.45 -15.03
C SER A 75 -12.02 7.92 -16.45
N LEU A 76 -10.76 7.91 -16.90
CA LEU A 76 -10.39 7.32 -18.19
C LEU A 76 -10.70 5.82 -18.24
N MET A 77 -10.67 5.13 -17.09
CA MET A 77 -11.01 3.72 -16.96
C MET A 77 -12.48 3.46 -17.30
N ALA A 78 -13.39 4.30 -16.81
CA ALA A 78 -14.83 4.18 -17.04
C ALA A 78 -15.31 4.79 -18.35
N PHE A 79 -14.44 5.49 -19.10
CA PHE A 79 -14.82 6.18 -20.33
C PHE A 79 -15.43 5.21 -21.36
N LYS A 80 -16.71 5.42 -21.68
CA LYS A 80 -17.53 4.56 -22.57
C LYS A 80 -17.64 3.10 -22.11
N LYS A 81 -17.44 2.81 -20.82
CA LYS A 81 -17.54 1.47 -20.23
C LYS A 81 -18.52 1.45 -19.05
N PRO A 82 -19.79 1.04 -19.27
CA PRO A 82 -20.80 1.07 -18.21
C PRO A 82 -20.54 0.02 -17.11
N SER A 83 -19.94 -1.13 -17.43
CA SER A 83 -19.59 -2.15 -16.44
C SER A 83 -18.58 -1.61 -15.42
N GLU A 84 -17.49 -1.01 -15.90
CA GLU A 84 -16.46 -0.38 -15.06
C GLU A 84 -17.04 0.73 -14.18
N THR A 85 -18.00 1.50 -14.71
CA THR A 85 -18.69 2.54 -13.94
C THR A 85 -19.46 1.96 -12.76
N LYS A 86 -20.15 0.82 -12.94
CA LYS A 86 -20.88 0.14 -11.86
C LYS A 86 -19.91 -0.41 -10.81
N MET A 87 -18.82 -1.04 -11.26
CA MET A 87 -17.78 -1.54 -10.38
C MET A 87 -17.15 -0.43 -9.53
N LEU A 88 -16.78 0.71 -10.13
CA LEU A 88 -16.24 1.86 -9.38
C LEU A 88 -17.22 2.43 -8.36
N LYS A 89 -18.53 2.40 -8.65
CA LYS A 89 -19.56 2.80 -7.67
C LYS A 89 -19.64 1.83 -6.50
N LEU A 90 -19.58 0.52 -6.75
CA LEU A 90 -19.53 -0.47 -5.67
C LEU A 90 -18.24 -0.30 -4.84
N TYR A 91 -17.10 -0.06 -5.49
CA TYR A 91 -15.86 0.17 -4.77
C TYR A 91 -15.91 1.44 -3.92
N PHE A 92 -16.49 2.52 -4.45
CA PHE A 92 -16.74 3.74 -3.68
C PHE A 92 -17.62 3.46 -2.44
N LEU A 93 -18.68 2.65 -2.60
CA LEU A 93 -19.53 2.24 -1.46
C LEU A 93 -18.73 1.42 -0.44
N PHE A 94 -17.87 0.51 -0.89
CA PHE A 94 -16.95 -0.20 -0.01
C PHE A 94 -16.03 0.76 0.75
N CYS A 95 -15.43 1.75 0.08
CA CYS A 95 -14.59 2.75 0.73
C CYS A 95 -15.37 3.52 1.80
N ILE A 96 -16.60 3.97 1.52
CA ILE A 96 -17.44 4.66 2.51
C ILE A 96 -17.78 3.75 3.68
N HIS A 97 -18.18 2.50 3.41
CA HIS A 97 -18.48 1.53 4.46
C HIS A 97 -17.27 1.25 5.36
N PHE A 98 -16.09 1.05 4.76
CA PHE A 98 -14.83 0.90 5.48
C PHE A 98 -14.53 2.14 6.33
N LEU A 99 -14.63 3.33 5.75
CA LEU A 99 -14.32 4.59 6.45
C LEU A 99 -15.28 4.87 7.62
N ILE A 100 -16.56 4.49 7.51
CA ILE A 100 -17.54 4.59 8.60
C ILE A 100 -17.24 3.54 9.68
N HIS A 101 -17.00 2.29 9.28
CA HIS A 101 -16.74 1.18 10.20
C HIS A 101 -15.50 1.42 11.07
N GLU A 102 -14.42 1.95 10.46
CA GLU A 102 -13.18 2.28 11.16
C GLU A 102 -13.19 3.68 11.81
N GLY A 103 -14.34 4.36 11.88
CA GLY A 103 -14.46 5.60 12.65
C GLY A 103 -13.78 6.83 12.04
N TYR A 104 -13.53 6.85 10.73
CA TYR A 104 -13.05 8.04 10.01
C TYR A 104 -14.19 8.93 9.53
N LEU A 105 -15.35 8.35 9.26
CA LEU A 105 -16.56 9.07 8.87
C LEU A 105 -17.71 8.72 9.82
N ASP A 106 -18.59 9.68 10.08
CA ASP A 106 -19.87 9.40 10.73
C ASP A 106 -20.88 8.79 9.73
N GLN A 107 -22.05 8.41 10.23
CA GLN A 107 -23.18 7.91 9.40
C GLN A 107 -23.68 8.92 8.35
N HIS A 108 -23.33 10.19 8.48
CA HIS A 108 -23.67 11.28 7.56
C HIS A 108 -22.51 11.63 6.61
N CYS A 109 -21.44 10.82 6.60
CA CYS A 109 -20.21 11.04 5.82
C CYS A 109 -19.43 12.31 6.20
N ASN A 110 -19.56 12.80 7.43
CA ASN A 110 -18.71 13.86 7.96
C ASN A 110 -17.40 13.29 8.52
N PRO A 111 -16.26 13.98 8.33
CA PRO A 111 -14.96 13.54 8.83
C PRO A 111 -14.86 13.63 10.36
N LEU A 112 -14.32 12.58 10.97
CA LEU A 112 -14.04 12.44 12.41
C LEU A 112 -12.57 12.74 12.74
N ASP A 113 -12.18 12.62 14.01
CA ASP A 113 -10.92 13.11 14.58
C ASP A 113 -9.66 12.65 13.82
N PHE A 114 -9.44 11.34 13.66
CA PHE A 114 -8.25 10.80 12.97
C PHE A 114 -8.21 11.09 11.46
N THR A 115 -9.29 11.63 10.88
CA THR A 115 -9.36 11.91 9.43
C THR A 115 -8.25 12.84 8.98
N GLY A 116 -7.91 13.86 9.79
CA GLY A 116 -6.85 14.81 9.47
C GLY A 116 -5.51 14.10 9.28
N LEU A 117 -5.11 13.33 10.29
CA LEU A 117 -3.86 12.55 10.30
C LEU A 117 -3.76 11.60 9.10
N VAL A 118 -4.79 10.77 8.89
CA VAL A 118 -4.81 9.78 7.79
C VAL A 118 -4.74 10.46 6.42
N THR A 119 -5.42 11.59 6.27
CA THR A 119 -5.43 12.39 5.04
C THR A 119 -4.06 12.98 4.73
N HIS A 120 -3.35 13.50 5.74
CA HIS A 120 -2.00 14.02 5.54
C HIS A 120 -0.99 12.92 5.19
N LEU A 121 -1.24 11.67 5.58
CA LEU A 121 -0.40 10.51 5.27
C LEU A 121 -0.88 9.68 4.06
N HIS A 122 -1.79 10.20 3.23
CA HIS A 122 -2.45 9.45 2.13
C HIS A 122 -1.51 8.77 1.13
N TYR A 123 -0.28 9.27 0.96
CA TYR A 123 0.72 8.67 0.04
C TYR A 123 1.19 7.29 0.49
N HIS A 124 0.96 6.96 1.76
CA HIS A 124 1.41 5.72 2.39
C HIS A 124 0.26 4.75 2.64
N GLU A 125 -0.84 4.83 1.91
CA GLU A 125 -1.92 3.83 1.98
C GLU A 125 -1.38 2.41 1.70
N PRO A 126 -1.67 1.39 2.54
CA PRO A 126 -2.59 1.41 3.70
C PRO A 126 -1.92 1.64 5.08
N SER A 127 -0.62 1.93 5.14
CA SER A 127 0.12 2.14 6.38
C SER A 127 -0.41 3.30 7.24
N ASN A 128 -1.05 4.30 6.63
CA ASN A 128 -1.72 5.39 7.34
C ASN A 128 -2.87 4.89 8.22
N PHE A 129 -3.70 3.96 7.73
CA PHE A 129 -4.79 3.34 8.49
C PHE A 129 -4.27 2.39 9.57
N VAL A 130 -3.24 1.59 9.25
CA VAL A 130 -2.57 0.71 10.22
C VAL A 130 -2.01 1.52 11.39
N PHE A 131 -1.40 2.68 11.12
CA PHE A 131 -0.85 3.55 12.14
C PHE A 131 -1.92 4.03 13.13
N VAL A 132 -3.11 4.41 12.65
CA VAL A 132 -4.22 4.80 13.52
C VAL A 132 -4.75 3.62 14.31
N SER A 133 -4.90 2.45 13.70
CA SER A 133 -5.25 1.21 14.43
C SER A 133 -4.27 0.93 15.57
N PHE A 134 -2.96 1.20 15.40
CA PHE A 134 -1.99 1.08 16.48
C PHE A 134 -2.16 2.12 17.60
N LEU A 135 -2.58 3.35 17.27
CA LEU A 135 -2.92 4.39 18.25
C LEU A 135 -4.16 4.01 19.05
N GLU A 136 -5.22 3.56 18.38
CA GLU A 136 -6.49 3.16 19.01
C GLU A 136 -6.32 1.95 19.94
N ASN A 137 -5.45 1.00 19.56
CA ASN A 137 -5.10 -0.15 20.40
C ASN A 137 -4.15 0.20 21.57
N GLY A 138 -3.79 1.48 21.74
CA GLY A 138 -2.93 1.97 22.83
C GLY A 138 -1.49 1.42 22.79
N LEU A 139 -1.03 0.92 21.63
CA LEU A 139 0.30 0.33 21.49
C LEU A 139 1.40 1.36 21.71
N PHE A 140 1.22 2.55 21.15
CA PHE A 140 2.16 3.65 21.35
C PHE A 140 2.17 4.15 22.79
N HIS A 141 1.02 4.18 23.48
CA HIS A 141 0.95 4.52 24.90
C HIS A 141 1.68 3.50 25.77
N ARG A 142 1.58 2.20 25.47
CA ARG A 142 2.35 1.14 26.13
C ARG A 142 3.86 1.27 25.88
N LEU A 143 4.25 1.58 24.65
CA LEU A 143 5.65 1.78 24.28
C LEU A 143 6.25 3.03 24.95
N CYS A 144 5.47 4.11 25.05
CA CYS A 144 5.92 5.41 25.54
C CYS A 144 5.67 5.62 27.04
N GLN A 145 5.58 4.56 27.85
CA GLN A 145 5.42 4.73 29.30
C GLN A 145 6.66 5.34 29.95
N ARG A 146 6.46 6.37 30.78
CA ARG A 146 7.55 6.99 31.56
C ARG A 146 7.90 6.10 32.74
N ASN A 147 9.01 5.37 32.65
CA ASN A 147 9.49 4.51 33.74
C ASN A 147 9.99 5.28 34.97
N THR A 148 10.28 6.58 34.84
CA THR A 148 10.77 7.44 35.93
C THR A 148 9.97 8.74 36.00
N LYS A 149 9.26 8.94 37.12
CA LYS A 149 8.61 10.21 37.46
C LYS A 149 9.70 11.31 37.55
N GLY A 150 9.76 12.21 36.56
CA GLY A 150 10.62 13.40 36.59
C GLY A 150 11.61 13.58 35.43
N SER A 151 11.81 12.59 34.55
CA SER A 151 12.57 12.80 33.31
C SER A 151 11.64 13.16 32.15
N ASN A 152 11.80 14.36 31.58
CA ASN A 152 11.11 14.78 30.35
C ASN A 152 11.67 14.11 29.08
N ARG A 153 12.63 13.19 29.21
CA ARG A 153 13.25 12.50 28.07
C ARG A 153 12.99 11.00 28.12
N PHE A 154 12.55 10.49 26.96
CA PHE A 154 12.39 9.08 26.70
C PHE A 154 13.74 8.40 26.42
N PRO A 155 13.93 7.14 26.85
CA PRO A 155 15.13 6.37 26.55
C PRO A 155 15.38 6.21 25.05
N GLN A 156 16.65 6.08 24.66
CA GLN A 156 17.02 5.84 23.27
C GLN A 156 16.42 4.54 22.72
N SER A 157 16.27 3.50 23.54
CA SER A 157 15.62 2.25 23.13
C SER A 157 14.18 2.46 22.64
N VAL A 158 13.40 3.30 23.33
CA VAL A 158 12.03 3.64 22.93
C VAL A 158 12.02 4.37 21.60
N MET A 159 12.94 5.33 21.41
CA MET A 159 13.06 6.07 20.14
C MET A 159 13.45 5.15 18.98
N GLU A 160 14.38 4.22 19.21
CA GLU A 160 14.78 3.23 18.20
C GLU A 160 13.63 2.30 17.84
N THR A 161 12.82 1.85 18.81
CA THR A 161 11.64 1.04 18.54
C THR A 161 10.56 1.84 17.80
N LEU A 162 10.35 3.12 18.12
CA LEU A 162 9.45 3.98 17.33
C LEU A 162 9.93 4.10 15.88
N VAL A 163 11.22 4.35 15.65
CA VAL A 163 11.77 4.41 14.29
C VAL A 163 11.63 3.08 13.58
N LEU A 164 11.83 1.94 14.27
CA LEU A 164 11.62 0.61 13.71
C LEU A 164 10.17 0.40 13.26
N VAL A 165 9.18 0.76 14.09
CA VAL A 165 7.76 0.65 13.74
C VAL A 165 7.43 1.56 12.55
N LEU A 166 7.83 2.83 12.61
CA LEU A 166 7.60 3.79 11.53
C LEU A 166 8.31 3.39 10.23
N ALA A 167 9.51 2.80 10.30
CA ALA A 167 10.24 2.31 9.13
C ALA A 167 9.51 1.13 8.46
N ASN A 168 8.90 0.24 9.25
CA ASN A 168 8.08 -0.86 8.75
C ASN A 168 6.78 -0.39 8.08
N LEU A 169 6.23 0.75 8.53
CA LEU A 169 5.00 1.35 7.98
C LEU A 169 5.28 2.28 6.79
N PHE A 170 6.09 3.31 6.99
CA PHE A 170 6.30 4.44 6.06
C PHE A 170 7.63 4.38 5.32
N GLY A 171 8.66 3.76 5.93
CA GLY A 171 10.02 3.68 5.41
C GLY A 171 10.28 2.50 4.47
N ARG A 172 9.25 1.86 3.90
CA ARG A 172 9.42 0.58 3.18
C ARG A 172 10.24 0.74 1.90
N SER A 173 11.43 0.15 1.88
CA SER A 173 12.28 0.05 0.69
C SER A 173 12.87 -1.36 0.63
N TYR A 174 12.73 -2.05 -0.48
CA TYR A 174 13.22 -3.43 -0.61
C TYR A 174 14.70 -3.48 -0.99
N LEU A 175 15.42 -4.42 -0.40
CA LEU A 175 16.80 -4.74 -0.78
C LEU A 175 16.82 -5.59 -2.06
N LEU A 176 17.89 -5.44 -2.84
CA LEU A 176 18.13 -6.34 -3.97
C LEU A 176 18.42 -7.76 -3.44
N PRO A 177 17.96 -8.83 -4.12
CA PRO A 177 18.23 -10.20 -3.70
C PRO A 177 19.72 -10.53 -3.54
N SER A 178 20.61 -9.92 -4.33
CA SER A 178 22.06 -10.10 -4.22
C SER A 178 22.63 -9.61 -2.89
N MET A 179 21.97 -8.66 -2.22
CA MET A 179 22.40 -8.13 -0.92
C MET A 179 22.25 -9.17 0.20
N LEU A 180 21.48 -10.24 -0.03
CA LEU A 180 21.34 -11.36 0.92
C LEU A 180 22.68 -12.09 1.13
N GLU A 181 23.52 -12.15 0.09
CA GLU A 181 24.83 -12.81 0.17
C GLU A 181 25.82 -12.05 1.07
N LEU A 182 25.56 -10.76 1.30
CA LEU A 182 26.31 -9.88 2.20
C LEU A 182 25.77 -9.90 3.63
N LYS A 183 24.78 -10.74 3.93
CA LYS A 183 24.21 -10.82 5.28
C LYS A 183 25.28 -11.33 6.26
N GLY A 184 25.63 -10.49 7.24
CA GLY A 184 26.66 -10.78 8.25
C GLY A 184 28.04 -10.20 7.95
N THR A 185 28.26 -9.57 6.80
CA THR A 185 29.53 -8.86 6.51
C THR A 185 29.57 -7.46 7.12
N PHE A 186 28.42 -6.89 7.44
CA PHE A 186 28.28 -5.55 8.02
C PHE A 186 28.60 -5.57 9.51
N LYS A 187 29.57 -4.75 9.93
CA LYS A 187 30.03 -4.70 11.35
C LYS A 187 29.17 -3.79 12.22
N GLN A 188 28.74 -2.65 11.68
CA GLN A 188 28.05 -1.60 12.42
C GLN A 188 26.67 -1.30 11.84
N SER A 189 26.56 -1.22 10.52
CA SER A 189 25.33 -0.86 9.83
C SER A 189 24.23 -1.92 9.98
N LYS A 190 23.02 -1.47 10.33
CA LYS A 190 21.82 -2.30 10.35
C LYS A 190 21.13 -2.23 8.99
N VAL A 191 21.59 -3.03 8.04
CA VAL A 191 21.06 -3.00 6.66
C VAL A 191 19.69 -3.66 6.53
N PHE A 192 19.44 -4.73 7.28
CA PHE A 192 18.19 -5.48 7.23
C PHE A 192 17.23 -4.97 8.28
N LEU A 193 16.04 -4.53 7.87
CA LEU A 193 15.01 -4.08 8.79
C LEU A 193 14.45 -5.29 9.55
N GLU A 194 14.45 -5.17 10.87
CA GLU A 194 13.83 -6.13 11.78
C GLU A 194 12.30 -6.07 11.64
N GLY A 195 11.63 -7.18 11.97
CA GLY A 195 10.16 -7.23 11.98
C GLY A 195 9.56 -6.26 12.99
N LEU A 196 8.24 -6.04 12.87
CA LEU A 196 7.50 -5.34 13.93
C LEU A 196 7.63 -6.10 15.26
N PRO A 197 7.64 -5.40 16.41
CA PRO A 197 7.53 -6.04 17.71
C PRO A 197 6.26 -6.91 17.78
N ASP A 198 6.28 -8.00 18.56
CA ASP A 198 5.22 -9.02 18.59
C ASP A 198 3.82 -8.40 18.82
N ASP A 199 3.68 -7.48 19.77
CA ASP A 199 2.43 -6.78 20.05
C ASP A 199 1.90 -5.99 18.84
N PHE A 200 2.79 -5.37 18.06
CA PHE A 200 2.45 -4.63 16.85
C PHE A 200 2.15 -5.56 15.67
N ALA A 201 2.87 -6.68 15.57
CA ALA A 201 2.63 -7.70 14.56
C ALA A 201 1.25 -8.34 14.74
N ALA A 202 0.89 -8.72 15.99
CA ALA A 202 -0.42 -9.26 16.32
C ALA A 202 -1.55 -8.27 16.01
N ALA A 203 -1.41 -7.00 16.39
CA ALA A 203 -2.41 -5.97 16.08
C ALA A 203 -2.57 -5.74 14.56
N LEU A 204 -1.49 -5.89 13.78
CA LEU A 204 -1.55 -5.80 12.34
C LEU A 204 -2.26 -7.01 11.71
N GLU A 205 -2.05 -8.21 12.24
CA GLU A 205 -2.78 -9.41 11.81
C GLU A 205 -4.29 -9.28 12.09
N ASP A 206 -4.64 -8.76 13.26
CA ASP A 206 -6.03 -8.47 13.63
C ASP A 206 -6.66 -7.43 12.68
N TYR A 207 -5.94 -6.34 12.38
CA TYR A 207 -6.37 -5.32 11.42
C TYR A 207 -6.59 -5.92 10.02
N ASN A 208 -5.61 -6.67 9.50
CA ASN A 208 -5.71 -7.30 8.19
C ASN A 208 -6.87 -8.30 8.11
N SER A 209 -7.12 -9.06 9.19
CA SER A 209 -8.22 -10.03 9.27
C SER A 209 -9.59 -9.35 9.21
N LYS A 210 -9.78 -8.28 10.00
CA LYS A 210 -11.03 -7.47 9.98
C LYS A 210 -11.31 -6.92 8.58
N ILE A 211 -10.30 -6.35 7.94
CA ILE A 211 -10.43 -5.75 6.61
C ILE A 211 -10.74 -6.77 5.54
N SER A 212 -10.08 -7.92 5.60
CA SER A 212 -10.30 -8.98 4.63
C SER A 212 -11.73 -9.51 4.72
N ALA A 213 -12.32 -9.55 5.92
CA ALA A 213 -13.73 -9.89 6.10
C ALA A 213 -14.68 -8.86 5.46
N VAL A 214 -14.46 -7.56 5.68
CA VAL A 214 -15.28 -6.49 5.08
C VAL A 214 -15.12 -6.46 3.56
N PHE A 215 -13.89 -6.61 3.06
CA PHE A 215 -13.64 -6.66 1.62
C PHE A 215 -14.23 -7.92 0.96
N GLY A 216 -14.24 -9.06 1.66
CA GLY A 216 -14.91 -10.28 1.20
C GLY A 216 -16.39 -10.06 0.92
N GLN A 217 -17.09 -9.28 1.75
CA GLN A 217 -18.49 -8.89 1.50
C GLN A 217 -18.64 -8.02 0.25
N TYR A 218 -17.70 -7.10 0.03
CA TYR A 218 -17.66 -6.30 -1.19
C TYR A 218 -17.46 -7.18 -2.44
N LEU A 219 -16.54 -8.15 -2.39
CA LEU A 219 -16.32 -9.10 -3.49
C LEU A 219 -17.58 -9.90 -3.82
N LEU A 220 -18.32 -10.34 -2.80
CA LEU A 220 -19.62 -10.99 -2.97
C LEU A 220 -20.67 -10.06 -3.60
N ALA A 221 -20.66 -8.77 -3.26
CA ALA A 221 -21.57 -7.81 -3.91
C ALA A 221 -21.20 -7.57 -5.38
N VAL A 222 -19.91 -7.49 -5.71
CA VAL A 222 -19.42 -7.28 -7.07
C VAL A 222 -19.63 -8.50 -7.96
N SER A 223 -19.62 -9.71 -7.40
CA SER A 223 -19.84 -10.93 -8.20
C SER A 223 -21.20 -10.95 -8.90
N HIS A 224 -22.22 -10.30 -8.32
CA HIS A 224 -23.53 -10.11 -8.96
C HIS A 224 -23.47 -9.25 -10.24
N LEU A 225 -22.39 -8.50 -10.47
CA LEU A 225 -22.16 -7.76 -11.71
C LEU A 225 -21.38 -8.55 -12.77
N ALA A 226 -20.87 -9.73 -12.43
CA ALA A 226 -20.03 -10.53 -13.30
C ALA A 226 -20.82 -11.08 -14.50
N ASN A 227 -20.13 -11.23 -15.63
CA ASN A 227 -20.69 -11.86 -16.82
C ASN A 227 -20.34 -13.35 -16.84
N TYR A 228 -21.21 -14.19 -16.31
CA TYR A 228 -20.99 -15.63 -16.21
C TYR A 228 -20.79 -16.32 -17.56
N GLU A 229 -21.34 -15.82 -18.67
CA GLU A 229 -21.09 -16.39 -20.01
C GLU A 229 -19.61 -16.33 -20.40
N GLN A 230 -18.87 -15.34 -19.88
CA GLN A 230 -17.44 -15.22 -20.10
C GLN A 230 -16.64 -16.02 -19.07
N GLU A 231 -17.15 -16.20 -17.85
CA GLU A 231 -16.48 -16.98 -16.79
C GLU A 231 -16.37 -18.47 -17.13
N TYR A 232 -17.26 -19.02 -17.96
CA TYR A 232 -17.18 -20.40 -18.43
C TYR A 232 -16.17 -20.61 -19.57
N LYS A 233 -15.48 -19.54 -20.01
CA LYS A 233 -14.48 -19.62 -21.09
C LYS A 233 -13.07 -19.55 -20.53
N LEU A 234 -12.17 -20.34 -21.11
CA LEU A 234 -10.75 -20.25 -20.77
C LEU A 234 -10.16 -18.92 -21.26
N PRO A 235 -9.42 -18.17 -20.41
CA PRO A 235 -9.01 -16.79 -20.73
C PRO A 235 -8.04 -16.68 -21.92
N LEU A 236 -7.22 -17.71 -22.18
CA LEU A 236 -6.26 -17.71 -23.29
C LEU A 236 -6.81 -18.38 -24.56
N SER A 237 -7.37 -19.58 -24.43
CA SER A 237 -7.84 -20.37 -25.59
C SER A 237 -9.27 -20.05 -26.01
N GLN A 238 -10.05 -19.36 -25.15
CA GLN A 238 -11.46 -19.02 -25.36
C GLN A 238 -12.37 -20.25 -25.55
N ILE A 239 -11.89 -21.44 -25.15
CA ILE A 239 -12.69 -22.67 -25.15
C ILE A 239 -13.80 -22.52 -24.12
N ASN A 240 -15.03 -22.79 -24.54
CA ASN A 240 -16.23 -22.66 -23.73
C ASN A 240 -16.59 -23.98 -23.04
N PHE A 241 -16.87 -23.91 -21.74
CA PHE A 241 -17.33 -25.04 -20.91
C PHE A 241 -18.79 -24.90 -20.46
N SER A 242 -19.56 -23.98 -21.05
CA SER A 242 -21.02 -23.98 -20.88
C SER A 242 -21.62 -25.20 -21.58
N GLY A 243 -21.89 -26.27 -20.83
CA GLY A 243 -22.48 -27.52 -21.32
C GLY A 243 -23.81 -27.83 -20.62
N GLU A 244 -24.55 -28.80 -21.17
CA GLU A 244 -25.78 -29.34 -20.58
C GLU A 244 -25.49 -30.05 -19.25
N GLU A 245 -26.41 -29.95 -18.29
CA GLU A 245 -26.30 -30.59 -16.98
C GLU A 245 -26.22 -32.11 -17.15
N CYS A 246 -25.13 -32.73 -16.70
CA CYS A 246 -24.99 -34.17 -16.68
C CYS A 246 -25.70 -34.70 -15.41
N GLU A 247 -26.98 -35.04 -15.52
CA GLU A 247 -27.80 -35.45 -14.37
C GLU A 247 -27.48 -36.86 -13.84
N ASP A 248 -26.82 -37.72 -14.63
CA ASP A 248 -26.73 -39.16 -14.37
C ASP A 248 -25.40 -39.66 -13.76
N SER A 249 -24.74 -38.87 -12.90
CA SER A 249 -23.45 -39.27 -12.30
C SER A 249 -23.38 -39.09 -10.79
N GLU A 250 -22.93 -40.13 -10.07
CA GLU A 250 -22.65 -40.07 -8.62
C GLU A 250 -21.64 -38.98 -8.27
N LEU A 251 -20.69 -38.67 -9.17
CA LEU A 251 -19.73 -37.59 -8.99
C LEU A 251 -20.42 -36.22 -9.01
N VAL A 252 -21.38 -36.01 -9.91
CA VAL A 252 -22.14 -34.76 -9.99
C VAL A 252 -22.97 -34.59 -8.72
N ASN A 253 -23.63 -35.65 -8.25
CA ASN A 253 -24.36 -35.61 -6.99
C ASN A 253 -23.44 -35.31 -5.79
N HIS A 254 -22.24 -35.88 -5.74
CA HIS A 254 -21.26 -35.57 -4.70
C HIS A 254 -20.80 -34.10 -4.74
N LEU A 255 -20.57 -33.56 -5.94
CA LEU A 255 -20.13 -32.17 -6.13
C LEU A 255 -21.24 -31.15 -5.86
N MET A 256 -22.48 -31.46 -6.25
CA MET A 256 -23.67 -30.61 -6.08
C MET A 256 -24.24 -30.65 -4.66
N ASN A 257 -24.01 -31.74 -3.91
CA ASN A 257 -24.33 -31.83 -2.47
C ASN A 257 -23.47 -30.90 -1.59
N CYS A 258 -22.53 -30.16 -2.16
CA CYS A 258 -21.72 -29.20 -1.43
C CYS A 258 -22.56 -27.97 -1.07
N THR A 259 -22.86 -27.80 0.23
CA THR A 259 -23.66 -26.67 0.76
C THR A 259 -22.92 -25.32 0.79
N LYS A 260 -21.65 -25.30 0.39
CA LYS A 260 -20.79 -24.12 0.45
C LYS A 260 -21.07 -23.20 -0.76
N ARG A 261 -21.26 -21.90 -0.49
CA ARG A 261 -21.49 -20.90 -1.54
C ARG A 261 -20.23 -20.68 -2.38
N ARG A 262 -20.43 -20.56 -3.70
CA ARG A 262 -19.40 -20.39 -4.74
C ARG A 262 -19.88 -19.36 -5.77
N SER A 263 -20.23 -18.17 -5.29
CA SER A 263 -20.83 -17.11 -6.09
C SER A 263 -19.79 -16.14 -6.65
N ALA A 264 -18.73 -15.85 -5.89
CA ALA A 264 -17.73 -14.83 -6.22
C ALA A 264 -16.39 -15.40 -6.70
N ILE A 265 -16.36 -16.70 -6.99
CA ILE A 265 -15.17 -17.44 -7.39
C ILE A 265 -15.34 -17.99 -8.80
N THR A 266 -14.25 -18.02 -9.56
CA THR A 266 -14.28 -18.61 -10.91
C THR A 266 -14.71 -20.08 -10.85
N PRO A 267 -15.50 -20.55 -11.83
CA PRO A 267 -15.86 -21.96 -11.93
C PRO A 267 -14.63 -22.89 -11.95
N PHE A 268 -13.53 -22.44 -12.58
CA PHE A 268 -12.29 -23.20 -12.65
C PHE A 268 -11.56 -23.30 -11.30
N ALA A 269 -11.49 -22.21 -10.51
CA ALA A 269 -10.89 -22.26 -9.17
C ALA A 269 -11.74 -23.07 -8.18
N CYS A 270 -13.07 -23.12 -8.38
CA CYS A 270 -13.96 -23.96 -7.58
C CYS A 270 -13.62 -25.45 -7.67
N LEU A 271 -13.12 -25.93 -8.82
CA LEU A 271 -12.70 -27.33 -9.01
C LEU A 271 -11.52 -27.72 -8.12
N SER A 272 -10.72 -26.75 -7.67
CA SER A 272 -9.63 -26.96 -6.71
C SER A 272 -10.10 -26.93 -5.24
N GLY A 273 -11.41 -26.85 -4.99
CA GLY A 273 -11.98 -26.86 -3.64
C GLY A 273 -12.19 -25.48 -3.01
N ASN A 274 -11.89 -24.39 -3.73
CA ASN A 274 -12.10 -23.03 -3.24
C ASN A 274 -13.60 -22.70 -3.12
N THR A 275 -13.93 -21.89 -2.13
CA THR A 275 -15.28 -21.47 -1.75
C THR A 275 -15.30 -20.01 -1.33
N ASP A 276 -16.47 -19.38 -1.29
CA ASP A 276 -16.59 -17.95 -0.99
C ASP A 276 -15.94 -17.56 0.36
N HIS A 277 -15.78 -18.51 1.29
CA HIS A 277 -15.05 -18.31 2.55
C HIS A 277 -13.54 -18.08 2.36
N ASP A 278 -12.96 -18.60 1.29
CA ASP A 278 -11.54 -18.44 1.00
C ASP A 278 -11.22 -17.01 0.52
N LEU A 279 -12.24 -16.22 0.13
CA LEU A 279 -12.07 -14.82 -0.27
C LEU A 279 -11.56 -13.92 0.85
N THR A 280 -11.68 -14.34 2.11
CA THR A 280 -11.22 -13.57 3.27
C THR A 280 -9.81 -13.94 3.70
N PHE A 281 -9.26 -15.08 3.25
CA PHE A 281 -7.99 -15.62 3.76
C PHE A 281 -6.99 -16.03 2.67
N ALA A 282 -7.41 -16.12 1.41
CA ALA A 282 -6.52 -16.59 0.35
C ALA A 282 -5.35 -15.63 0.13
N ALA A 283 -4.14 -16.19 0.06
CA ALA A 283 -2.91 -15.46 -0.25
C ALA A 283 -2.84 -14.97 -1.71
N HIS A 284 -3.66 -15.55 -2.59
CA HIS A 284 -3.65 -15.28 -4.04
C HIS A 284 -5.06 -15.01 -4.57
N LEU A 285 -5.75 -14.00 -4.03
CA LEU A 285 -7.14 -13.70 -4.41
C LEU A 285 -7.32 -13.49 -5.91
N ASP A 286 -6.35 -12.83 -6.57
CA ASP A 286 -6.39 -12.56 -8.01
C ASP A 286 -6.54 -13.83 -8.87
N SER A 287 -6.12 -15.00 -8.38
CA SER A 287 -6.25 -16.29 -9.09
C SER A 287 -7.62 -16.95 -8.93
N ILE A 288 -8.38 -16.55 -7.92
CA ILE A 288 -9.64 -17.17 -7.51
C ILE A 288 -10.83 -16.30 -7.95
N LEU A 289 -10.65 -14.97 -7.99
CA LEU A 289 -11.66 -13.98 -8.36
C LEU A 289 -12.15 -14.12 -9.81
N LEU A 290 -13.44 -13.80 -10.01
CA LEU A 290 -14.10 -13.76 -11.32
C LEU A 290 -13.37 -12.85 -12.30
N GLN A 291 -13.12 -13.35 -13.52
CA GLN A 291 -12.32 -12.66 -14.55
C GLN A 291 -12.95 -11.34 -14.99
N THR A 292 -14.27 -11.28 -15.00
CA THR A 292 -15.09 -10.15 -15.46
C THR A 292 -15.36 -9.10 -14.39
N SER A 293 -15.06 -9.41 -13.12
CA SER A 293 -15.25 -8.47 -12.01
C SER A 293 -14.22 -7.34 -12.01
N HIS A 294 -13.07 -7.53 -12.68
CA HIS A 294 -11.97 -6.56 -12.78
C HIS A 294 -11.51 -5.96 -11.44
N VAL A 295 -11.71 -6.68 -10.34
CA VAL A 295 -11.19 -6.33 -9.01
C VAL A 295 -9.83 -7.01 -8.82
N SER A 296 -8.91 -6.31 -8.17
CA SER A 296 -7.62 -6.86 -7.78
C SER A 296 -7.44 -6.78 -6.26
N GLU A 297 -6.73 -7.77 -5.74
CA GLU A 297 -6.22 -7.88 -4.37
C GLU A 297 -5.44 -6.63 -3.94
N LYS A 298 -4.86 -5.89 -4.89
CA LYS A 298 -4.14 -4.62 -4.63
C LYS A 298 -5.03 -3.50 -4.08
N HIS A 299 -6.35 -3.63 -4.23
CA HIS A 299 -7.31 -2.65 -3.72
C HIS A 299 -7.75 -2.96 -2.29
N ILE A 300 -7.27 -4.06 -1.70
CA ILE A 300 -7.48 -4.37 -0.29
C ILE A 300 -6.47 -3.54 0.51
N PRO A 301 -6.91 -2.73 1.49
CA PRO A 301 -6.03 -1.90 2.32
C PRO A 301 -5.32 -2.72 3.41
N ARG A 302 -4.72 -3.85 3.01
CA ARG A 302 -3.96 -4.75 3.89
C ARG A 302 -2.47 -4.48 3.78
N LEU A 303 -1.77 -4.49 4.91
CA LEU A 303 -0.32 -4.33 4.95
C LEU A 303 0.33 -5.68 5.22
N HIS A 304 1.10 -6.17 4.26
CA HIS A 304 1.86 -7.40 4.41
C HIS A 304 3.18 -7.15 5.13
N LEU A 305 3.44 -7.93 6.18
CA LEU A 305 4.75 -7.96 6.84
C LEU A 305 5.82 -8.56 5.93
N GLU A 306 5.48 -9.67 5.27
CA GLU A 306 6.38 -10.40 4.40
C GLU A 306 5.85 -10.40 2.97
N ASN A 307 6.71 -9.99 2.03
CA ASN A 307 6.41 -10.07 0.60
C ASN A 307 7.35 -11.05 -0.05
N THR A 308 6.89 -11.69 -1.13
CA THR A 308 7.72 -12.55 -1.98
C THR A 308 7.84 -11.97 -3.38
N ASP A 309 8.97 -12.23 -4.03
CA ASP A 309 9.13 -11.94 -5.45
C ASP A 309 8.34 -12.93 -6.33
N ALA A 310 8.36 -12.71 -7.65
CA ALA A 310 7.68 -13.59 -8.62
C ALA A 310 8.22 -15.04 -8.63
N CYS A 311 9.38 -15.28 -8.02
CA CYS A 311 10.02 -16.60 -7.89
C CYS A 311 9.76 -17.23 -6.50
N GLY A 312 8.96 -16.59 -5.64
CA GLY A 312 8.66 -17.06 -4.28
C GLY A 312 9.74 -16.75 -3.24
N ARG A 313 10.75 -15.93 -3.56
CA ARG A 313 11.81 -15.54 -2.61
C ARG A 313 11.34 -14.40 -1.74
N LYS A 314 11.66 -14.46 -0.45
CA LYS A 314 11.32 -13.40 0.51
C LYS A 314 12.03 -12.09 0.19
N LEU A 315 11.25 -11.02 0.06
CA LEU A 315 11.72 -9.65 -0.12
C LEU A 315 12.00 -9.03 1.24
N LEU A 316 13.26 -8.70 1.50
CA LEU A 316 13.67 -8.06 2.74
C LEU A 316 13.62 -6.54 2.62
N LEU A 317 13.23 -5.89 3.72
CA LEU A 317 13.22 -4.44 3.84
C LEU A 317 14.60 -3.92 4.26
N ASN A 318 14.95 -2.77 3.72
CA ASN A 318 16.15 -2.00 4.01
C ASN A 318 15.91 -1.14 5.25
N ALA A 319 16.80 -1.20 6.23
CA ALA A 319 16.68 -0.46 7.49
C ALA A 319 17.26 0.96 7.45
N TYR A 320 17.51 1.55 6.27
CA TYR A 320 18.16 2.86 6.12
C TYR A 320 17.68 3.95 7.09
N ALA A 321 16.38 4.03 7.37
CA ALA A 321 15.83 5.04 8.27
C ALA A 321 16.28 4.81 9.73
N LEU A 322 16.29 3.54 10.17
CA LEU A 322 16.76 3.12 11.48
C LEU A 322 18.29 3.15 11.57
N ASP A 323 18.97 2.71 10.53
CA ASP A 323 20.43 2.70 10.44
C ASP A 323 20.99 4.13 10.49
N PHE A 324 20.39 5.04 9.73
CA PHE A 324 20.68 6.46 9.81
C PHE A 324 20.38 7.03 11.20
N PHE A 325 19.25 6.65 11.80
CA PHE A 325 18.92 7.10 13.15
C PHE A 325 19.93 6.65 14.20
N LYS A 326 20.55 5.47 14.06
CA LYS A 326 21.59 4.98 14.99
C LYS A 326 22.94 5.64 14.74
N HIS A 327 23.40 5.66 13.49
CA HIS A 327 24.80 5.98 13.16
C HIS A 327 25.01 7.40 12.62
N SER A 328 23.95 8.07 12.17
CA SER A 328 24.01 9.39 11.51
C SER A 328 24.98 9.45 10.31
N SER A 329 25.30 8.30 9.71
CA SER A 329 26.32 8.20 8.64
C SER A 329 25.67 8.09 7.27
N ILE A 330 26.02 9.01 6.36
CA ILE A 330 25.58 8.98 4.96
C ILE A 330 26.37 7.96 4.16
N ASP A 331 27.67 7.84 4.44
CA ASP A 331 28.54 6.92 3.71
C ASP A 331 28.10 5.47 3.92
N ALA A 332 27.64 5.11 5.13
CA ALA A 332 27.05 3.80 5.41
C ALA A 332 25.76 3.53 4.61
N LEU A 333 24.98 4.57 4.28
CA LEU A 333 23.80 4.40 3.43
C LEU A 333 24.17 4.10 1.99
N GLU A 334 25.30 4.62 1.52
CA GLU A 334 25.80 4.37 0.17
C GLU A 334 26.49 3.01 0.06
N THR A 335 27.41 2.71 0.97
CA THR A 335 28.21 1.49 0.90
C THR A 335 27.41 0.25 1.30
N ASP A 336 26.62 0.34 2.36
CA ASP A 336 26.05 -0.84 3.01
C ASP A 336 24.57 -1.00 2.67
N ASN A 337 23.80 0.10 2.62
CA ASN A 337 22.38 0.07 2.28
C ASN A 337 22.11 0.16 0.77
N GLY A 338 23.11 0.42 -0.06
CA GLY A 338 23.02 0.38 -1.52
C GLY A 338 22.25 1.55 -2.15
N PHE A 339 22.18 2.70 -1.48
CA PHE A 339 21.56 3.91 -2.05
C PHE A 339 22.57 4.86 -2.67
N HIS A 340 22.23 5.44 -3.82
CA HIS A 340 22.95 6.64 -4.27
C HIS A 340 22.70 7.82 -3.31
N LYS A 341 23.71 8.67 -3.09
CA LYS A 341 23.63 9.79 -2.14
C LYS A 341 22.38 10.68 -2.29
N GLY A 342 22.01 10.99 -3.53
CA GLY A 342 20.81 11.79 -3.81
C GLY A 342 19.52 11.09 -3.38
N ASP A 343 19.39 9.81 -3.71
CA ASP A 343 18.21 9.00 -3.38
C ASP A 343 18.09 8.77 -1.86
N ALA A 344 19.22 8.56 -1.18
CA ALA A 344 19.30 8.44 0.27
C ALA A 344 18.76 9.70 0.95
N PHE A 345 19.19 10.89 0.49
CA PHE A 345 18.69 12.16 1.01
C PHE A 345 17.17 12.31 0.85
N TYR A 346 16.62 12.03 -0.34
CA TYR A 346 15.19 12.14 -0.57
C TYR A 346 14.39 11.17 0.32
N LYS A 347 14.83 9.92 0.44
CA LYS A 347 14.17 8.94 1.33
C LYS A 347 14.18 9.36 2.79
N LEU A 348 15.32 9.82 3.31
CA LEU A 348 15.43 10.29 4.70
C LEU A 348 14.59 11.55 4.94
N ARG A 349 14.58 12.48 3.98
CA ARG A 349 13.78 13.70 4.05
C ARG A 349 12.30 13.38 4.06
N ASP A 350 11.85 12.51 3.17
CA ASP A 350 10.45 12.11 3.08
C ASP A 350 10.01 11.39 4.37
N PHE A 351 10.87 10.52 4.93
CA PHE A 351 10.63 9.90 6.23
C PHE A 351 10.57 10.93 7.39
N SER A 352 11.47 11.92 7.39
CA SER A 352 11.44 13.01 8.37
C SER A 352 10.17 13.85 8.27
N LEU A 353 9.66 14.10 7.05
CA LEU A 353 8.40 14.79 6.83
C LEU A 353 7.20 13.97 7.34
N CYS A 354 7.25 12.65 7.21
CA CYS A 354 6.23 11.76 7.80
C CYS A 354 6.19 11.88 9.32
N ILE A 355 7.35 11.83 9.99
CA ILE A 355 7.45 12.01 11.45
C ILE A 355 6.92 13.39 11.86
N ALA A 356 7.30 14.44 11.14
CA ALA A 356 6.84 15.79 11.41
C ALA A 356 5.32 15.93 11.26
N THR A 357 4.75 15.29 10.24
CA THR A 357 3.30 15.26 9.98
C THR A 357 2.55 14.56 11.11
N ILE A 358 3.04 13.40 11.56
CA ILE A 358 2.47 12.66 12.69
C ILE A 358 2.51 13.53 13.95
N ARG A 359 3.67 14.12 14.27
CA ARG A 359 3.84 15.00 15.43
C ARG A 359 2.85 16.17 15.43
N VAL A 360 2.75 16.89 14.32
CA VAL A 360 1.84 18.05 14.22
C VAL A 360 0.39 17.59 14.39
N SER A 361 0.00 16.51 13.72
CA SER A 361 -1.37 15.98 13.81
C SER A 361 -1.70 15.54 15.24
N LEU A 362 -0.81 14.80 15.91
CA LEU A 362 -1.00 14.36 17.29
C LEU A 362 -1.12 15.55 18.26
N LYS A 363 -0.31 16.60 18.05
CA LYS A 363 -0.37 17.83 18.85
C LYS A 363 -1.67 18.62 18.64
N GLU A 364 -2.20 18.65 17.42
CA GLU A 364 -3.47 19.33 17.13
C GLU A 364 -4.68 18.54 17.66
N MET A 365 -4.58 17.21 17.72
CA MET A 365 -5.67 16.34 18.15
C MET A 365 -5.73 16.14 19.67
N CYS A 366 -4.59 16.17 20.36
CA CYS A 366 -4.52 15.91 21.79
C CYS A 366 -4.52 17.22 22.58
N GLU A 367 -5.53 17.40 23.45
CA GLU A 367 -5.61 18.56 24.35
C GLU A 367 -4.62 18.45 25.53
N ASP A 368 -4.21 17.23 25.88
CA ASP A 368 -3.25 16.98 26.95
C ASP A 368 -1.81 17.18 26.45
N GLU A 369 -1.22 18.32 26.78
CA GLU A 369 0.18 18.64 26.44
C GLU A 369 1.18 17.68 27.10
N ASP A 370 0.78 16.97 28.16
CA ASP A 370 1.61 16.03 28.91
C ASP A 370 1.46 14.58 28.43
N ASP A 371 0.67 14.30 27.38
CA ASP A 371 0.49 12.95 26.84
C ASP A 371 1.85 12.33 26.45
N PRO A 372 2.14 11.09 26.90
CA PRO A 372 3.42 10.45 26.67
C PRO A 372 3.71 10.20 25.18
N VAL A 373 2.71 9.94 24.36
CA VAL A 373 2.88 9.68 22.93
C VAL A 373 3.20 10.98 22.19
N VAL A 374 2.46 12.06 22.46
CA VAL A 374 2.72 13.38 21.87
C VAL A 374 4.16 13.82 22.14
N LEU A 375 4.60 13.71 23.40
CA LEU A 375 5.95 14.10 23.79
C LEU A 375 7.02 13.18 23.22
N ALA A 376 6.75 11.88 23.08
CA ALA A 376 7.67 10.94 22.45
C ALA A 376 7.88 11.26 20.96
N PHE A 377 6.81 11.60 20.23
CA PHE A 377 6.90 12.01 18.83
C PHE A 377 7.54 13.40 18.65
N GLU A 378 7.36 14.31 19.60
CA GLU A 378 8.08 15.60 19.61
C GLU A 378 9.59 15.41 19.79
N GLN A 379 9.98 14.57 20.76
CA GLN A 379 11.39 14.21 20.96
C GLN A 379 11.96 13.50 19.73
N LEU A 380 11.25 12.52 19.18
CA LEU A 380 11.69 11.78 17.99
C LEU A 380 11.91 12.70 16.79
N ASN A 381 10.94 13.59 16.52
CA ASN A 381 11.04 14.55 15.43
C ASN A 381 12.26 15.46 15.58
N THR A 382 12.50 15.97 16.80
CA THR A 382 13.64 16.83 17.09
C THR A 382 14.96 16.09 16.86
N LEU A 383 15.12 14.91 17.45
CA LEU A 383 16.33 14.10 17.29
C LEU A 383 16.60 13.70 15.84
N TYR A 384 15.58 13.27 15.11
CA TYR A 384 15.74 12.86 13.72
C TYR A 384 16.12 14.04 12.83
N ARG A 385 15.48 15.20 13.03
CA ARG A 385 15.78 16.42 12.28
C ARG A 385 17.17 16.95 12.57
N GLU A 386 17.61 17.00 13.83
CA GLU A 386 18.96 17.42 14.20
C GLU A 386 20.02 16.53 13.54
N LYS A 387 19.82 15.21 13.55
CA LYS A 387 20.69 14.26 12.85
C LYS A 387 20.72 14.50 11.34
N LEU A 388 19.56 14.75 10.73
CA LEU A 388 19.45 15.02 9.29
C LEU A 388 20.12 16.35 8.91
N GLU A 389 19.92 17.41 9.69
CA GLU A 389 20.53 18.72 9.47
C GLU A 389 22.05 18.69 9.69
N THR A 390 22.53 17.88 10.63
CA THR A 390 23.97 17.66 10.85
C THR A 390 24.62 16.89 9.71
N ALA A 391 23.95 15.85 9.21
CA ALA A 391 24.45 15.03 8.11
C ALA A 391 24.38 15.77 6.75
N TYR A 392 23.31 16.54 6.53
CA TYR A 392 23.10 17.36 5.33
C TYR A 392 23.00 18.84 5.69
N PRO A 393 24.11 19.50 6.03
CA PRO A 393 24.09 20.91 6.35
C PRO A 393 23.61 21.69 5.14
N ARG A 394 22.56 22.52 5.34
CA ARG A 394 22.11 23.47 4.32
C ARG A 394 23.26 24.42 4.03
N ARG A 395 24.01 24.19 2.96
CA ARG A 395 24.91 25.23 2.43
C ARG A 395 24.02 26.43 2.10
N ARG A 396 24.12 27.50 2.90
CA ARG A 396 23.69 28.82 2.49
C ARG A 396 24.48 29.12 1.21
N ILE A 397 23.82 28.96 0.06
CA ILE A 397 24.33 29.52 -1.18
C ILE A 397 24.22 31.04 -0.98
N PHE A 398 25.30 31.65 -0.52
CA PHE A 398 25.51 33.07 -0.71
C PHE A 398 25.68 33.26 -2.22
N TYR A 399 24.61 33.70 -2.88
CA TYR A 399 24.76 34.34 -4.19
C TYR A 399 25.53 35.64 -3.94
N ALA A 400 26.77 35.68 -4.43
CA ALA A 400 27.53 36.91 -4.62
C ALA A 400 27.18 37.49 -5.99
#